data_AF-A0A7W4B1E7-F1
#
_entry.id   AF-A0A7W4B1E7-F1
#
_cell.length_a   1.000
_cell.length_b   1.000
_cell.length_c   1.000
_cell.angle_alpha   90.00
_cell.angle_beta   90.00
_cell.angle_gamma   90.00
#
_symmetry.space_group_name_H-M   'P 1'
#
loop_
_entity.id
_entity.type
_entity.pdbx_description
1 polymer ?
#
loop_
_entity_poly.entity_id
_entity_poly.type
_entity_poly.pdbx_seq_one_letter_code
_entity_poly.pdbx_strand_id
1 'polypeptide(L)'
;MMHALEITVQQRPEVLERVLRVTRHRGFKVTQMQVRINDDTSMAVDLWVEAERAIELLSTQLDKLIDVMHCKVLPAVSLDQAANS
;
A
#
# COMPACT_ATOMS: atom_id res chain seq x y z
N MET A 1 10.79 11.21 -3.11
CA MET A 1 9.43 11.79 -3.10
C MET A 1 8.53 10.89 -2.27
N MET A 2 7.53 11.50 -1.61
CA MET A 2 6.55 10.78 -0.78
C MET A 2 5.31 10.45 -1.60
N HIS A 3 4.84 9.22 -1.46
CA HIS A 3 3.63 8.73 -2.11
C HIS A 3 2.79 7.91 -1.13
N ALA A 4 1.49 7.79 -1.42
CA ALA A 4 0.59 6.96 -0.64
C ALA A 4 -0.23 6.05 -1.57
N LEU A 5 -0.54 4.85 -1.10
CA LEU A 5 -1.44 3.90 -1.76
C LEU A 5 -2.51 3.42 -0.79
N GLU A 6 -3.73 3.27 -1.32
CA GLU A 6 -4.80 2.48 -0.71
C GLU A 6 -4.85 1.12 -1.40
N ILE A 7 -4.75 0.04 -0.64
CA ILE A 7 -4.74 -1.32 -1.16
C ILE A 7 -5.78 -2.14 -0.41
N THR A 8 -6.61 -2.91 -1.11
CA THR A 8 -7.46 -3.94 -0.52
C THR A 8 -6.94 -5.30 -0.94
N VAL A 9 -6.71 -6.16 0.04
CA VAL A 9 -6.13 -7.49 -0.14
C VAL A 9 -6.89 -8.55 0.64
N GLN A 10 -6.72 -9.82 0.30
CA GLN A 10 -7.30 -10.92 1.07
C GLN A 10 -6.78 -10.93 2.50
N GLN A 11 -7.66 -11.22 3.47
CA GLN A 11 -7.33 -11.29 4.89
C GLN A 11 -6.54 -12.58 5.17
N ARG A 12 -5.22 -12.52 4.94
CA ARG A 12 -4.27 -13.60 5.25
C ARG A 12 -2.90 -13.01 5.60
N PRO A 13 -2.22 -13.48 6.66
CA PRO A 13 -0.94 -12.92 7.09
C PRO A 13 0.13 -12.90 5.98
N GLU A 14 0.23 -13.99 5.18
CA GLU A 14 1.22 -14.10 4.11
C GLU A 14 1.00 -13.11 2.95
N VAL A 15 -0.20 -12.53 2.84
CA VAL A 15 -0.53 -11.54 1.82
C VAL A 15 0.08 -10.18 2.16
N LEU A 16 0.00 -9.77 3.43
CA LEU A 16 0.65 -8.54 3.90
C LEU A 16 2.18 -8.60 3.70
N GLU A 17 2.80 -9.75 4.04
CA GLU A 17 4.22 -9.98 3.79
C GLU A 17 4.58 -9.85 2.31
N ARG A 18 3.72 -10.36 1.42
CA ARG A 18 3.92 -10.30 -0.03
C ARG A 18 3.86 -8.88 -0.56
N VAL A 19 2.92 -8.06 -0.07
CA VAL A 19 2.84 -6.62 -0.39
C VAL A 19 4.13 -5.93 0.03
N LEU A 20 4.55 -6.09 1.29
CA LEU A 20 5.78 -5.49 1.81
C LEU A 20 7.03 -5.95 1.06
N ARG A 21 7.08 -7.23 0.70
CA ARG A 21 8.15 -7.81 -0.10
C ARG A 21 8.24 -7.15 -1.46
N VAL A 22 7.12 -7.04 -2.20
CA VAL A 22 7.10 -6.36 -3.51
C VAL A 22 7.53 -4.91 -3.37
N THR A 23 6.99 -4.17 -2.40
CA THR A 23 7.35 -2.77 -2.14
C THR A 23 8.87 -2.61 -1.96
N ARG A 24 9.47 -3.39 -1.07
CA ARG A 24 10.92 -3.35 -0.82
C ARG A 24 11.74 -3.74 -2.06
N HIS A 25 11.38 -4.83 -2.74
CA HIS A 25 12.12 -5.29 -3.92
C HIS A 25 12.03 -4.34 -5.12
N ARG A 26 11.00 -3.48 -5.17
CA ARG A 26 10.86 -2.44 -6.19
C ARG A 26 11.60 -1.15 -5.85
N GLY A 27 12.29 -1.10 -4.70
CA GLY A 27 13.08 0.06 -4.28
C GLY A 27 12.23 1.17 -3.66
N PHE A 28 11.07 0.82 -3.08
CA PHE A 28 10.23 1.75 -2.34
C PHE A 28 10.43 1.47 -0.85
N LYS A 29 10.76 2.52 -0.09
CA LYS A 29 10.92 2.44 1.37
C LYS A 29 9.59 2.76 2.03
N VAL A 30 9.05 1.84 2.81
CA VAL A 30 7.84 2.09 3.60
C VAL A 30 8.17 3.06 4.73
N THR A 31 7.40 4.13 4.85
CA THR A 31 7.56 5.14 5.91
C THR A 31 6.45 5.06 6.96
N GLN A 32 5.24 4.68 6.53
CA GLN A 32 4.09 4.46 7.40
C GLN A 32 3.19 3.41 6.77
N MET A 33 2.49 2.65 7.60
CA MET A 33 1.51 1.66 7.16
C MET A 33 0.38 1.59 8.18
N GLN A 34 -0.85 1.61 7.68
CA GLN A 34 -2.05 1.31 8.48
C GLN A 34 -2.73 0.09 7.88
N VAL A 35 -3.06 -0.88 8.73
CA VAL A 35 -3.84 -2.06 8.34
C VAL A 35 -5.15 -2.06 9.09
N ARG A 36 -6.24 -2.37 8.40
CA ARG A 36 -7.58 -2.56 8.98
C ARG A 36 -8.18 -3.83 8.40
N ILE A 37 -8.69 -4.71 9.26
CA ILE A 37 -9.49 -5.86 8.83
C ILE A 37 -10.88 -5.31 8.51
N ASN A 38 -11.34 -5.48 7.28
CA ASN A 38 -12.68 -5.04 6.88
C ASN A 38 -13.71 -6.11 7.26
N ASP A 39 -13.41 -7.37 6.95
CA ASP A 39 -14.24 -8.54 7.19
C ASP A 39 -13.36 -9.82 7.21
N ASP A 40 -13.98 -11.01 7.31
CA ASP A 40 -13.27 -12.30 7.36
C ASP A 40 -12.50 -12.65 6.08
N THR A 41 -12.71 -11.92 4.99
CA THR A 41 -12.14 -12.18 3.66
C THR A 41 -11.19 -11.08 3.18
N SER A 42 -11.31 -9.85 3.69
CA SER A 42 -10.56 -8.70 3.18
C SER A 42 -9.96 -7.80 4.28
N MET A 43 -8.82 -7.20 3.95
CA MET A 43 -8.18 -6.15 4.76
C MET A 43 -7.77 -4.97 3.87
N ALA A 44 -7.91 -3.76 4.43
CA ALA A 44 -7.41 -2.52 3.86
C ALA A 44 -5.99 -2.24 4.38
N VAL A 45 -5.11 -1.83 3.47
CA VAL A 45 -3.72 -1.46 3.73
C VAL A 45 -3.46 -0.09 3.12
N ASP A 46 -3.29 0.91 3.98
CA ASP A 46 -2.83 2.23 3.58
C ASP A 46 -1.31 2.25 3.73
N LEU A 47 -0.60 2.57 2.66
CA LEU A 47 0.86 2.47 2.60
C LEU A 47 1.47 3.79 2.14
N TRP A 48 2.31 4.38 2.98
CA TRP A 48 3.13 5.53 2.62
C TRP A 48 4.55 5.06 2.30
N VAL A 49 5.07 5.53 1.17
CA VAL A 49 6.38 5.13 0.67
C VAL A 49 7.20 6.33 0.22
N GLU A 50 8.51 6.20 0.41
CA GLU A 50 9.54 7.10 -0.09
C GLU A 50 10.29 6.41 -1.24
N ALA A 51 10.36 7.07 -2.40
CA ALA A 51 11.19 6.64 -3.52
C ALA A 51 11.53 7.79 -4.48
N GLU A 52 12.58 7.62 -5.29
CA GLU A 52 12.87 8.48 -6.44
C GLU A 52 12.15 8.00 -7.72
N ARG A 53 11.61 6.78 -7.68
CA ARG A 53 10.94 6.12 -8.81
C ARG A 53 9.47 6.53 -8.89
N ALA A 54 8.92 6.47 -10.09
CA ALA A 54 7.50 6.68 -10.34
C ALA A 54 6.64 5.65 -9.58
N ILE A 55 5.66 6.12 -8.81
CA ILE A 55 4.81 5.30 -7.94
C ILE A 55 3.98 4.27 -8.71
N GLU A 56 3.71 4.54 -9.98
CA GLU A 56 3.00 3.66 -10.91
C GLU A 56 3.74 2.33 -11.11
N LEU A 57 5.07 2.31 -10.96
CA LEU A 57 5.86 1.09 -11.00
C LEU A 57 5.57 0.17 -9.82
N LEU A 58 5.23 0.73 -8.65
CA LEU A 58 4.82 -0.06 -7.50
C LEU A 58 3.37 -0.50 -7.64
N SER A 59 2.44 0.40 -7.94
CA SER A 59 1.02 0.08 -8.04
C SER A 59 0.76 -1.01 -9.09
N THR A 60 1.38 -0.91 -10.27
CA THR A 60 1.28 -1.92 -11.34
C THR A 60 1.84 -3.29 -10.92
N GLN A 61 2.76 -3.35 -9.95
CA GLN A 61 3.35 -4.60 -9.47
C GLN A 61 2.54 -5.23 -8.35
N LEU A 62 1.92 -4.41 -7.51
CA LEU A 62 0.98 -4.86 -6.50
C LEU A 62 -0.30 -5.40 -7.16
N ASP A 63 -0.80 -4.73 -8.19
CA ASP A 63 -2.01 -5.15 -8.94
C ASP A 63 -1.87 -6.53 -9.61
N LYS A 64 -0.64 -7.02 -9.81
CA LYS A 64 -0.35 -8.36 -10.34
C LYS A 64 -0.45 -9.47 -9.30
N LEU A 65 -0.53 -9.14 -8.02
CA LEU A 65 -0.68 -10.12 -6.96
C LEU A 65 -2.12 -10.65 -7.00
N ILE A 66 -2.28 -11.97 -7.09
CA ILE A 66 -3.60 -12.63 -7.10
C ILE A 66 -4.44 -12.32 -5.85
N ASP A 67 -3.77 -11.96 -4.76
CA ASP A 67 -4.38 -11.67 -3.47
C ASP A 67 -4.81 -10.19 -3.34
N VAL A 68 -4.48 -9.32 -4.31
CA VAL A 68 -4.86 -7.90 -4.35
C VAL A 68 -6.19 -7.75 -5.10
N MET A 69 -7.16 -7.14 -4.43
CA MET A 69 -8.50 -6.87 -4.97
C MET A 69 -8.62 -5.43 -5.50
N HIS A 70 -7.91 -4.49 -4.88
CA HIS A 70 -7.88 -3.10 -5.29
C HIS A 70 -6.52 -2.49 -4.94
N CYS A 71 -5.98 -1.65 -5.82
CA CYS A 71 -4.77 -0.89 -5.57
C CYS A 71 -4.89 0.49 -6.22
N LYS A 72 -4.84 1.55 -5.42
CA LYS A 72 -5.00 2.93 -5.87
C LYS A 72 -3.87 3.78 -5.35
N VAL A 73 -3.23 4.53 -6.26
CA VAL A 73 -2.30 5.60 -5.89
C VAL A 73 -3.13 6.79 -5.43
N LEU A 74 -2.84 7.28 -4.24
CA LEU A 74 -3.45 8.50 -3.74
C LEU A 74 -2.73 9.72 -4.34
N PRO A 75 -3.47 10.80 -4.65
CA PRO A 75 -2.84 12.09 -4.95
C PRO A 75 -1.87 12.46 -3.83
N ALA A 76 -0.90 13.33 -4.11
CA ALA A 76 -0.08 13.92 -3.07
C ALA A 76 -0.96 14.78 -2.15
N VAL A 77 -1.57 14.15 -1.13
CA VAL A 77 -2.34 14.82 -0.10
C VAL A 77 -1.31 15.34 0.90
N SER A 78 -1.31 16.66 1.13
CA SER A 78 -0.57 17.29 2.22
C SER A 78 -0.85 16.54 3.52
N LEU A 79 0.20 16.08 4.21
CA LEU A 79 0.13 15.23 5.42
C LEU A 79 -0.57 15.87 6.64
N ASP A 80 -1.26 17.00 6.47
CA ASP A 80 -1.84 17.80 7.56
C ASP A 80 -3.19 17.28 8.09
N GLN A 81 -3.80 16.25 7.49
CA GLN A 81 -5.15 15.79 7.90
C GLN A 81 -5.20 14.46 8.67
N ALA A 82 -4.10 13.73 8.82
CA ALA A 82 -4.11 12.45 9.53
C ALA A 82 -3.97 12.57 11.08
N ALA A 83 -3.81 13.78 11.62
CA ALA A 83 -3.60 13.99 13.05
C ALA A 83 -4.86 14.36 13.85
N ASN A 84 -6.01 14.56 13.21
CA ASN A 84 -7.26 15.02 13.87
C ASN A 84 -8.47 14.20 13.44
N SER A 85 -8.53 12.91 13.78
CA SER A 85 -9.77 12.11 13.74
C SER A 85 -9.76 11.04 14.82
#